data_AF-A0A7S3XEV9-F1
#
_entry.id   AF-A0A7S3XEV9-F1
#
_cell.length_a   1.000
_cell.length_b   1.000
_cell.length_c   1.000
_cell.angle_alpha   90.00
_cell.angle_beta   90.00
_cell.angle_gamma   90.00
#
_symmetry.space_group_name_H-M   'P 1'
#
loop_
_entity.id
_entity.type
_entity.pdbx_description
1 polymer ?
#
loop_
_entity_poly.entity_id
_entity_poly.type
_entity_poly.pdbx_seq_one_letter_code
_entity_poly.pdbx_strand_id
1 'polypeptide(L)'
;MGKDKPTYAPSTERGDVVVVVNARHVAVTGKKMERKVYRWHTGYPGGLKERTLKEQLERQPERVLFKAVERMLPRNNLRKARMRKLRLFLDDKHTFVDQDLVPYVLPPRNYQNDTRRKTLQGGYRYVDEGPYETIGEIDAGASEDEGHASG
;
A
#
# COMPACT_ATOMS: atom_id res chain seq x y z
N MET A 1 -4.31 -3.20 13.29
CA MET A 1 -5.20 -2.48 14.25
C MET A 1 -6.43 -3.32 14.57
N GLY A 2 -6.94 -4.11 13.62
CA GLY A 2 -8.09 -5.00 13.85
C GLY A 2 -9.43 -4.26 13.81
N LYS A 3 -9.48 -3.04 13.26
CA LYS A 3 -10.73 -2.27 13.10
C LYS A 3 -11.66 -2.85 12.03
N ASP A 4 -11.07 -3.65 11.16
CA ASP A 4 -11.69 -4.47 10.14
C ASP A 4 -12.47 -5.67 10.73
N LYS A 5 -12.21 -6.06 11.98
CA LYS A 5 -12.87 -7.19 12.65
C LYS A 5 -13.92 -6.74 13.65
N PRO A 6 -15.04 -7.47 13.78
CA PRO A 6 -16.08 -7.15 14.77
C PRO A 6 -15.59 -7.31 16.21
N THR A 7 -14.56 -8.12 16.45
CA THR A 7 -13.95 -8.35 17.77
C THR A 7 -12.94 -7.26 18.17
N TYR A 8 -13.06 -6.06 17.60
CA TYR A 8 -12.14 -4.95 17.87
C TYR A 8 -12.26 -4.46 19.31
N ALA A 9 -11.13 -4.41 20.02
CA ALA A 9 -11.03 -3.81 21.35
C ALA A 9 -9.88 -2.78 21.35
N PRO A 10 -10.12 -1.51 21.73
CA PRO A 10 -9.11 -0.46 21.62
C PRO A 10 -7.92 -0.65 22.57
N SER A 11 -8.15 -1.25 23.73
CA SER A 11 -7.17 -1.52 24.80
C SER A 11 -6.33 -2.77 24.54
N THR A 12 -6.77 -3.67 23.67
CA THR A 12 -6.08 -4.93 23.36
C THR A 12 -5.44 -4.88 21.97
N GLU A 13 -4.36 -5.62 21.80
CA GLU A 13 -3.68 -5.76 20.53
C GLU A 13 -4.17 -7.05 19.85
N ARG A 14 -5.09 -6.93 18.89
CA ARG A 14 -5.66 -8.04 18.10
C ARG A 14 -5.52 -7.81 16.59
N GLY A 15 -4.51 -7.04 16.18
CA GLY A 15 -4.29 -6.77 14.75
C GLY A 15 -3.68 -7.98 14.04
N ASP A 16 -3.91 -8.08 12.73
CA ASP A 16 -3.23 -9.07 11.90
C ASP A 16 -1.80 -8.67 11.55
N VAL A 17 -1.03 -9.66 11.10
CA VAL A 17 0.27 -9.48 10.49
C VAL A 17 0.05 -9.05 9.05
N VAL A 18 0.73 -7.97 8.63
CA VAL A 18 0.64 -7.46 7.27
C VAL A 18 2.03 -7.55 6.65
N VAL A 19 2.09 -8.26 5.53
CA VAL A 19 3.29 -8.41 4.72
C VAL A 19 3.14 -7.55 3.46
N VAL A 20 4.10 -6.65 3.23
CA VAL A 20 4.16 -5.82 2.03
C VAL A 20 5.42 -6.19 1.28
N VAL A 21 5.26 -6.57 0.01
CA VAL A 21 6.34 -6.87 -0.93
C VAL A 21 6.57 -5.69 -1.88
N ASN A 22 7.69 -5.70 -2.63
CA ASN A 22 8.04 -4.66 -3.60
C ASN A 22 8.13 -3.24 -3.01
N ALA A 23 8.58 -3.11 -1.76
CA ALA A 23 8.70 -1.82 -1.08
C ALA A 23 9.71 -0.86 -1.73
N ARG A 24 10.55 -1.32 -2.67
CA ARG A 24 11.42 -0.47 -3.49
C ARG A 24 10.63 0.40 -4.48
N HIS A 25 9.52 -0.11 -5.01
CA HIS A 25 8.80 0.48 -6.14
C HIS A 25 7.58 1.31 -5.70
N VAL A 26 7.76 2.19 -4.71
CA VAL A 26 6.67 3.04 -4.22
C VAL A 26 6.48 4.24 -5.13
N ALA A 27 5.31 4.34 -5.75
CA ALA A 27 4.90 5.50 -6.52
C ALA A 27 4.37 6.62 -5.62
N VAL A 28 4.75 7.87 -5.91
CA VAL A 28 4.18 9.07 -5.26
C VAL A 28 3.75 10.07 -6.32
N THR A 29 2.65 10.77 -6.04
CA THR A 29 2.06 11.72 -7.00
C THR A 29 2.76 13.07 -7.01
N GLY A 30 2.83 13.70 -8.20
CA GLY A 30 3.36 15.05 -8.40
C GLY A 30 4.84 15.20 -8.03
N LYS A 31 5.25 16.41 -7.60
CA LYS A 31 6.65 16.74 -7.27
C LYS A 31 7.09 16.31 -5.86
N LYS A 32 6.44 15.30 -5.26
CA LYS A 32 6.69 14.88 -3.87
C LYS A 32 8.05 14.18 -3.69
N MET A 33 8.57 13.54 -4.74
CA MET A 33 9.89 12.88 -4.72
C MET A 33 11.00 13.84 -4.29
N GLU A 34 10.95 15.07 -4.79
CA GLU A 34 11.96 16.10 -4.54
C GLU A 34 11.59 16.99 -3.34
N ARG A 35 10.31 17.36 -3.21
CA ARG A 35 9.87 18.37 -2.24
C ARG A 35 9.65 17.83 -0.83
N LYS A 36 9.40 16.53 -0.66
CA LYS A 36 9.15 15.95 0.66
C LYS A 36 10.49 15.71 1.37
N VAL A 37 10.68 16.39 2.51
CA VAL A 37 11.90 16.29 3.31
C VAL A 37 11.61 15.60 4.65
N TYR A 38 12.41 14.58 4.96
CA TYR A 38 12.50 13.94 6.26
C TYR A 38 13.52 14.67 7.13
N ARG A 39 13.04 15.27 8.23
CA ARG A 39 13.87 15.96 9.20
C ARG A 39 13.96 15.17 10.50
N TRP A 40 15.14 15.16 11.12
CA TRP A 40 15.34 14.68 12.48
C TRP A 40 16.51 15.41 13.13
N HIS A 41 16.53 15.44 14.46
CA HIS A 41 17.58 16.11 15.22
C HIS A 41 18.42 15.07 15.98
N THR A 42 19.72 15.28 16.08
CA THR A 42 20.63 14.37 16.81
C THR A 42 20.72 14.66 18.31
N GLY A 43 20.34 15.86 18.75
CA GLY A 43 20.40 16.30 20.15
C GLY A 43 21.49 17.33 20.44
N TYR A 44 22.48 17.48 19.56
CA TYR A 44 23.57 18.46 19.68
C TYR A 44 23.24 19.79 18.98
N PRO A 45 23.84 20.92 19.40
CA PRO A 45 23.75 22.18 18.65
C PRO A 45 24.18 22.00 17.18
N GLY A 46 23.38 22.51 16.24
CA GLY A 46 23.59 22.28 14.79
C GLY A 46 23.24 20.86 14.31
N GLY A 47 22.61 20.03 15.14
CA GLY A 47 22.31 18.62 14.87
C GLY A 47 21.10 18.34 13.98
N LEU A 48 20.58 19.34 13.25
CA LEU A 48 19.45 19.15 12.34
C LEU A 48 19.91 18.42 11.08
N LYS A 49 19.31 17.25 10.81
CA LYS A 49 19.57 16.45 9.62
C LYS A 49 18.32 16.40 8.78
N GLU A 50 18.51 16.58 7.47
CA GLU A 50 17.45 16.57 6.47
C GLU A 50 17.81 15.57 5.36
N ARG A 51 16.81 14.90 4.81
CA ARG A 51 16.91 14.07 3.61
C ARG A 51 15.65 14.17 2.79
N THR A 52 15.77 14.25 1.48
CA THR A 52 14.61 14.20 0.57
C THR A 52 14.00 12.80 0.52
N LEU A 53 12.77 12.69 0.01
CA LEU A 53 12.13 11.39 -0.20
C LEU A 53 12.92 10.55 -1.21
N LYS A 54 13.44 11.16 -2.27
CA LYS A 54 14.30 10.49 -3.26
C LYS A 54 15.51 9.83 -2.60
N GLU A 55 16.31 10.59 -1.86
CA GLU A 55 17.50 10.07 -1.14
C GLU A 55 17.12 8.99 -0.12
N GLN A 56 15.96 9.13 0.52
CA GLN A 56 15.50 8.17 1.51
C GLN A 56 15.09 6.84 0.86
N LEU A 57 14.49 6.87 -0.33
CA LEU A 57 14.15 5.67 -1.10
C LEU A 57 15.40 4.97 -1.62
N GLU A 58 16.40 5.71 -2.11
CA GLU A 58 17.66 5.13 -2.59
C GLU A 58 18.42 4.41 -1.46
N ARG A 59 18.41 4.98 -0.25
CA ARG A 59 19.19 4.45 0.88
C ARG A 59 18.45 3.38 1.67
N GLN A 60 17.19 3.63 2.05
CA GLN A 60 16.38 2.77 2.91
C GLN A 60 14.90 2.89 2.54
N PRO A 61 14.44 2.16 1.49
CA PRO A 61 13.06 2.23 1.00
C PRO A 61 12.05 1.85 2.09
N GLU A 62 12.34 0.79 2.86
CA GLU A 62 11.48 0.29 3.94
C GLU A 62 11.11 1.39 4.95
N ARG A 63 12.07 2.27 5.24
CA ARG A 63 11.89 3.33 6.24
C ARG A 63 10.87 4.37 5.82
N VAL A 64 10.62 4.54 4.52
CA VAL A 64 9.58 5.44 3.99
C VAL A 64 8.20 4.93 4.39
N LEU A 65 7.91 3.67 4.08
CA LEU A 65 6.63 3.01 4.41
C LEU A 65 6.50 2.83 5.91
N PHE A 66 7.54 2.34 6.58
CA PHE A 66 7.54 2.14 8.03
C PHE A 66 7.19 3.42 8.79
N LYS A 67 7.85 4.55 8.46
CA LYS A 67 7.55 5.85 9.10
C LYS A 67 6.16 6.38 8.74
N ALA A 68 5.67 6.11 7.53
CA ALA A 68 4.34 6.53 7.13
C ALA A 68 3.28 5.81 7.96
N VAL A 69 3.37 4.48 8.04
CA VAL A 69 2.46 3.65 8.84
C VAL A 69 2.57 4.00 10.32
N GLU A 70 3.79 4.13 10.87
CA GLU A 70 3.99 4.48 12.28
C GLU A 70 3.27 5.78 12.65
N ARG A 71 3.32 6.79 11.76
CA ARG A 71 2.66 8.09 11.98
C ARG A 71 1.14 8.05 11.80
N MET A 72 0.61 7.05 11.10
CA MET A 72 -0.83 6.82 11.00
C MET A 72 -1.41 6.07 12.20
N LEU A 73 -0.58 5.41 13.02
CA LEU A 73 -1.04 4.73 14.22
C LEU A 73 -1.20 5.71 15.40
N PRO A 74 -2.18 5.49 16.30
CA PRO A 74 -2.31 6.25 17.54
C PRO A 74 -1.02 6.20 18.37
N ARG A 75 -0.64 7.34 18.94
CA ARG A 75 0.55 7.47 19.80
C ARG A 75 0.24 6.89 21.18
N ASN A 76 0.48 5.59 21.36
CA ASN A 76 0.38 4.89 22.63
C ASN A 76 1.42 3.78 22.76
N ASN A 77 1.46 3.09 23.90
CA ASN A 77 2.41 1.99 24.15
C ASN A 77 2.19 0.78 23.21
N LEU A 78 0.94 0.54 22.80
CA LEU A 78 0.58 -0.52 21.85
C LEU A 78 1.12 -0.26 20.44
N ARG A 79 1.50 0.98 20.10
CA ARG A 79 2.05 1.33 18.80
C ARG A 79 3.26 0.46 18.44
N LYS A 80 4.17 0.22 19.40
CA LYS A 80 5.36 -0.62 19.17
C LYS A 80 4.97 -2.07 18.86
N ALA A 81 4.03 -2.64 19.60
CA ALA A 81 3.54 -4.00 19.36
C ALA A 81 2.87 -4.12 17.99
N ARG A 82 2.03 -3.14 17.62
CA ARG A 82 1.35 -3.09 16.32
C ARG A 82 2.35 -2.92 15.16
N MET A 83 3.40 -2.10 15.33
CA MET A 83 4.46 -1.96 14.32
C MET A 83 5.28 -3.23 14.13
N ARG A 84 5.42 -4.10 15.16
CA ARG A 84 6.10 -5.39 15.01
C ARG A 84 5.35 -6.34 14.06
N LYS A 85 4.04 -6.16 13.89
CA LYS A 85 3.22 -6.96 12.96
C LYS A 85 3.30 -6.51 11.50
N LEU A 86 3.94 -5.37 11.23
CA LEU A 86 4.25 -4.96 9.86
C LEU A 86 5.56 -5.62 9.43
N ARG A 87 5.54 -6.29 8.27
CA ARG A 87 6.71 -6.87 7.61
C ARG A 87 6.82 -6.25 6.22
N LEU A 88 7.99 -5.68 5.92
CA LEU A 88 8.27 -5.02 4.65
C LEU A 88 9.40 -5.78 3.96
N PHE A 89 9.21 -6.12 2.69
CA PHE A 89 10.21 -6.73 1.84
C PHE A 89 10.46 -5.81 0.63
N LEU A 90 11.74 -5.64 0.28
CA LEU A 90 12.16 -4.76 -0.81
C LEU A 90 11.77 -5.31 -2.17
N ASP A 91 11.94 -6.61 -2.33
CA ASP A 91 11.67 -7.35 -3.54
C ASP A 91 10.32 -8.07 -3.44
N ASP A 92 9.98 -8.85 -4.47
CA ASP A 92 8.69 -9.54 -4.57
C ASP A 92 8.57 -10.76 -3.65
N LYS A 93 9.71 -11.25 -3.16
CA LYS A 93 9.76 -12.47 -2.34
C LYS A 93 9.70 -12.14 -0.86
N HIS A 94 8.91 -12.92 -0.12
CA HIS A 94 8.85 -12.91 1.34
C HIS A 94 9.35 -14.23 1.94
N THR A 95 9.86 -14.19 3.17
CA THR A 95 10.37 -15.38 3.88
C THR A 95 9.27 -16.31 4.42
N PHE A 96 8.02 -15.84 4.49
CA PHE A 96 6.89 -16.59 5.06
C PHE A 96 6.27 -17.60 4.08
N VAL A 97 7.07 -18.54 3.58
CA VAL A 97 6.61 -19.53 2.58
C VAL A 97 5.69 -20.59 3.22
N ASP A 98 5.95 -20.96 4.47
CA ASP A 98 5.20 -22.01 5.19
C ASP A 98 3.97 -21.49 5.95
N GLN A 99 3.53 -20.26 5.65
CA GLN A 99 2.40 -19.63 6.34
C GLN A 99 1.29 -19.33 5.33
N ASP A 100 0.04 -19.57 5.72
CA ASP A 100 -1.13 -19.28 4.90
C ASP A 100 -1.38 -17.76 4.84
N LEU A 101 -0.70 -17.08 3.92
CA LEU A 101 -0.91 -15.66 3.63
C LEU A 101 -2.09 -15.48 2.69
N VAL A 102 -3.08 -14.70 3.12
CA VAL A 102 -4.22 -14.32 2.28
C VAL A 102 -3.89 -13.02 1.54
N PRO A 103 -4.00 -12.97 0.20
CA PRO A 103 -3.80 -11.73 -0.55
C PRO A 103 -4.89 -10.72 -0.18
N TYR A 104 -4.48 -9.49 0.14
CA TYR A 104 -5.42 -8.43 0.52
C TYR A 104 -5.76 -7.56 -0.69
N VAL A 105 -7.01 -7.65 -1.16
CA VAL A 105 -7.56 -6.79 -2.20
C VAL A 105 -8.14 -5.53 -1.56
N LEU A 106 -7.77 -4.36 -2.09
CA LEU A 106 -8.32 -3.09 -1.62
C LEU A 106 -9.83 -3.02 -1.93
N PRO A 107 -10.66 -2.48 -1.02
CA PRO A 107 -12.08 -2.31 -1.29
C PRO A 107 -12.29 -1.38 -2.50
N PRO A 108 -13.33 -1.63 -3.34
CA PRO A 108 -13.62 -0.78 -4.47
C PRO A 108 -13.88 0.66 -3.99
N ARG A 109 -13.14 1.62 -4.54
CA ARG A 109 -13.33 3.04 -4.26
C ARG A 109 -14.25 3.63 -5.31
N ASN A 110 -15.39 4.17 -4.89
CA ASN A 110 -16.24 4.99 -5.75
C ASN A 110 -15.57 6.36 -5.98
N TYR A 111 -14.77 6.47 -7.06
CA TYR A 111 -14.18 7.74 -7.47
C TYR A 111 -15.23 8.50 -8.30
N GLN A 112 -15.94 9.43 -7.68
CA GLN A 112 -16.66 10.45 -8.43
C GLN A 112 -15.61 11.45 -8.94
N ASN A 113 -15.14 11.26 -10.17
CA ASN A 113 -14.24 12.21 -10.80
C ASN A 113 -14.99 13.53 -10.93
N ASP A 114 -14.62 14.52 -10.13
CA ASP A 114 -15.03 15.90 -10.35
C ASP A 114 -14.42 16.38 -11.68
N THR A 115 -15.23 16.33 -12.74
CA THR A 115 -14.90 16.79 -14.09
C THR A 115 -14.65 18.31 -14.18
N ARG A 116 -14.71 19.05 -13.07
CA ARG A 116 -14.47 20.51 -13.03
C ARG A 116 -13.00 20.93 -13.06
N ARG A 117 -12.04 20.01 -13.05
CA ARG A 117 -10.64 20.36 -13.36
C ARG A 117 -10.46 20.48 -14.87
N LYS A 118 -10.86 21.65 -15.37
CA LYS A 118 -10.62 22.17 -16.71
C LYS A 118 -9.21 21.80 -17.19
N THR A 119 -9.19 21.26 -18.40
CA THR A 119 -8.07 21.14 -19.33
C THR A 119 -7.03 22.24 -19.11
N LEU A 120 -5.82 21.89 -18.66
CA LEU A 120 -4.68 22.77 -18.86
C LEU A 120 -4.25 22.62 -20.31
N GLN A 121 -4.10 23.76 -20.99
CA GLN A 121 -3.63 23.87 -22.36
C GLN A 121 -2.20 23.30 -22.42
N GLY A 122 -2.08 22.03 -22.80
CA GLY A 122 -0.79 21.33 -22.73
C GLY A 122 -0.81 19.79 -22.76
N GLY A 123 -1.97 19.13 -22.92
CA GLY A 123 -2.01 17.73 -23.37
C GLY A 123 -1.48 16.63 -22.44
N TYR A 124 -1.13 16.94 -21.18
CA TYR A 124 -0.73 15.89 -20.23
C TYR A 124 -1.96 15.25 -19.57
N ARG A 125 -2.32 14.04 -20.04
CA ARG A 125 -3.22 13.11 -19.34
C ARG A 125 -2.50 12.53 -18.12
N TYR A 126 -3.19 12.43 -16.98
CA TYR A 126 -2.82 11.45 -15.95
C TYR A 126 -3.11 10.07 -16.55
N VAL A 127 -2.07 9.27 -16.76
CA VAL A 127 -2.21 7.84 -16.99
C VAL A 127 -2.52 7.20 -15.64
N ASP A 128 -3.77 6.79 -15.43
CA ASP A 128 -4.19 5.91 -14.33
C ASP A 128 -3.89 4.43 -14.65
N GLU A 129 -3.05 4.17 -15.65
CA GLU A 129 -2.60 2.84 -16.06
C GLU A 129 -1.40 2.41 -15.18
N GLY A 130 -1.67 1.95 -13.96
CA GLY A 130 -0.70 1.12 -13.23
C GLY A 130 -0.67 -0.29 -13.81
N PRO A 131 0.50 -0.96 -13.92
CA PRO A 131 0.69 -2.20 -14.68
C PRO A 131 0.21 -3.47 -13.96
N TYR A 132 -0.85 -3.39 -13.16
CA TYR A 132 -1.47 -4.59 -12.58
C TYR A 132 -2.55 -5.07 -13.55
N GLU A 133 -2.16 -5.97 -14.44
CA GLU A 133 -3.09 -6.77 -15.21
C GLU A 133 -4.11 -7.40 -14.25
N THR A 134 -5.38 -7.13 -14.51
CA THR A 134 -6.47 -7.82 -13.84
C THR A 134 -6.40 -9.26 -14.33
N ILE A 135 -6.03 -10.20 -13.45
CA ILE A 135 -6.20 -11.63 -13.71
C ILE A 135 -7.63 -11.85 -14.20
N GLY A 136 -7.74 -12.41 -15.41
CA GLY A 136 -8.92 -12.35 -16.24
C GLY A 136 -10.21 -12.85 -15.59
N GLU A 137 -11.30 -12.32 -16.12
CA GLU A 137 -12.62 -12.97 -16.07
C GLU A 137 -12.45 -14.47 -16.37
N ILE A 138 -12.82 -15.29 -15.41
CA ILE A 138 -13.24 -16.66 -15.69
C ILE A 138 -14.57 -16.53 -16.40
N ASP A 139 -14.54 -16.64 -17.72
CA ASP A 139 -15.71 -16.79 -18.57
C ASP A 139 -16.62 -17.85 -17.94
N ALA A 140 -17.81 -17.42 -17.54
CA ALA A 140 -18.93 -18.31 -17.28
C ALA A 140 -19.29 -18.94 -18.64
N GLY A 141 -18.64 -20.06 -18.95
CA GLY A 141 -19.00 -20.92 -20.07
C GLY A 141 -20.43 -21.39 -19.89
N ALA A 142 -21.34 -20.74 -20.61
CA ALA A 142 -22.66 -21.26 -20.91
C ALA A 142 -22.48 -22.61 -21.64
N SER A 143 -22.82 -23.70 -20.97
CA SER A 143 -23.00 -25.00 -21.61
C SER A 143 -24.32 -24.95 -22.39
N GLU A 144 -24.22 -24.80 -23.71
CA GLU A 144 -25.28 -25.13 -24.66
C GLU A 144 -25.48 -26.64 -24.62
N ASP A 145 -26.65 -27.05 -24.14
CA ASP A 145 -27.12 -28.44 -24.11
C ASP A 145 -27.76 -28.75 -25.47
N GLU A 146 -26.95 -29.15 -26.45
CA GLU A 146 -27.43 -29.76 -27.69
C GLU A 146 -27.19 -31.27 -27.65
N GLY A 147 -28.28 -32.06 -27.58
CA GLY A 147 -28.21 -33.47 -27.94
C GLY A 147 -29.31 -34.37 -27.39
N HIS A 148 -30.50 -34.37 -28.01
CA HIS A 148 -31.21 -35.64 -28.20
C HIS A 148 -32.16 -35.63 -29.40
N ALA A 149 -31.70 -36.21 -30.50
CA ALA A 149 -32.53 -36.81 -31.52
C ALA A 149 -32.20 -38.31 -31.58
N SER A 150 -33.11 -39.14 -31.07
CA SER A 150 -33.25 -40.56 -31.42
C SER A 150 -34.48 -41.14 -30.73
N GLY A 151 -35.47 -41.59 -31.50
CA GLY A 151 -36.67 -42.29 -31.03
C GLY A 151 -37.89 -42.02 -31.89
#